data_AF-A0A7S1YDR5-F1
#
_entry.id   AF-A0A7S1YDR5-F1
#
_cell.length_a   1.000
_cell.length_b   1.000
_cell.length_c   1.000
_cell.angle_alpha   90.00
_cell.angle_beta   90.00
_cell.angle_gamma   90.00
#
_symmetry.space_group_name_H-M   'P 1'
#
loop_
_entity.id
_entity.type
_entity.pdbx_description
1 polymer ?
#
loop_
_entity_poly.entity_id
_entity_poly.type
_entity_poly.pdbx_seq_one_letter_code
_entity_poly.pdbx_strand_id
1 'polypeptide(L)'
;FIPPALVASAAWFLQLVSLLIPPIYLCASAIPPTLIIFSLPNAGIAFLVAPLIAIVYALASAVMLVFIKWTVLGKLRPGSYGVWSVKFAQRWIVRQCCRMCFQYTSWRFMNGTEYMSMLQRCLGCNLGKGSSIKFECVDDFDLVEVGSNSTLNGRVEPADVSV
;
A
#
# COMPACT_ATOMS: atom_id res chain seq x y z
N PHE A 1 1.19 -5.05 -37.26
CA PHE A 1 2.48 -5.06 -36.55
C PHE A 1 2.73 -3.68 -35.98
N ILE A 2 2.45 -3.48 -34.69
CA ILE A 2 2.79 -2.22 -34.01
C ILE A 2 4.29 -2.27 -33.74
N PRO A 3 5.09 -1.25 -34.11
CA PRO A 3 6.53 -1.27 -33.91
C PRO A 3 6.84 -1.40 -32.41
N PRO A 4 7.76 -2.29 -32.02
CA PRO A 4 8.09 -2.55 -30.61
C PRO A 4 8.59 -1.29 -29.87
N ALA A 5 9.18 -0.34 -30.60
CA ALA A 5 9.64 0.94 -30.07
C ALA A 5 8.50 1.84 -29.58
N LEU A 6 7.32 1.80 -30.24
CA LEU A 6 6.18 2.65 -29.88
C LEU A 6 5.39 2.09 -28.68
N VAL A 7 5.38 0.76 -28.55
CA VAL A 7 4.84 0.09 -27.34
C VAL A 7 5.76 0.34 -26.14
N ALA A 8 7.09 0.28 -26.35
CA ALA A 8 8.05 0.59 -25.30
C ALA A 8 7.94 2.05 -24.84
N SER A 9 7.88 3.02 -25.75
CA SER A 9 7.78 4.44 -25.38
C SER A 9 6.47 4.77 -24.67
N ALA A 10 5.34 4.22 -25.10
CA ALA A 10 4.06 4.38 -24.41
C ALA A 10 4.09 3.79 -22.99
N ALA A 11 4.74 2.64 -22.80
CA ALA A 11 4.88 2.04 -21.50
C ALA A 11 5.87 2.78 -20.59
N TRP A 12 6.98 3.29 -21.12
CA TRP A 12 7.87 4.19 -20.39
C TRP A 12 7.14 5.45 -19.93
N PHE A 13 6.27 6.01 -20.77
CA PHE A 13 5.44 7.16 -20.42
C PHE A 13 4.45 6.83 -19.31
N LEU A 14 3.75 5.69 -19.40
CA LEU A 14 2.87 5.20 -18.34
C LEU A 14 3.63 4.95 -17.04
N GLN A 15 4.85 4.42 -17.11
CA GLN A 15 5.71 4.19 -15.95
C GLN A 15 6.14 5.51 -15.28
N LEU A 16 6.45 6.54 -16.09
CA LEU A 16 6.81 7.87 -15.58
C LEU A 16 5.62 8.55 -14.89
N VAL A 17 4.44 8.52 -15.50
CA VAL A 17 3.21 9.08 -14.89
C VAL A 17 2.89 8.34 -13.59
N SER A 18 3.04 7.02 -13.61
CA SER A 18 2.87 6.17 -12.44
C SER A 18 3.87 6.45 -11.31
N LEU A 19 5.08 6.95 -11.63
CA LEU A 19 6.11 7.28 -10.63
C LEU A 19 5.74 8.52 -9.81
N LEU A 20 4.89 9.41 -10.35
CA LEU A 20 4.46 10.64 -9.68
C LEU A 20 3.30 10.40 -8.71
N ILE A 21 2.49 9.35 -8.91
CA ILE A 21 1.31 9.06 -8.06
C ILE A 21 1.69 8.80 -6.59
N PRO A 22 2.70 7.95 -6.27
CA PRO A 22 3.10 7.68 -4.88
C PRO A 22 3.59 8.91 -4.09
N PRO A 23 4.47 9.79 -4.61
CA PRO A 23 4.88 10.99 -3.88
C PRO A 23 3.73 12.00 -3.74
N ILE A 24 2.84 12.12 -4.74
CA ILE A 24 1.64 12.94 -4.62
C ILE A 24 0.74 12.45 -3.48
N TYR A 25 0.53 11.12 -3.39
CA TYR A 25 -0.23 10.51 -2.30
C TYR A 25 0.41 10.75 -0.92
N LEU A 26 1.74 10.67 -0.84
CA LEU A 26 2.49 10.93 0.40
C LEU A 26 2.35 12.40 0.83
N CYS A 27 2.51 13.34 -0.09
CA CYS A 27 2.28 14.75 0.16
C CYS A 27 0.84 15.01 0.61
N ALA A 28 -0.15 14.43 -0.07
CA ALA A 28 -1.56 14.58 0.26
C ALA A 28 -1.93 14.03 1.64
N SER A 29 -1.25 12.99 2.12
CA SER A 29 -1.50 12.40 3.43
C SER A 29 -0.69 13.02 4.57
N ALA A 30 0.54 13.48 4.31
CA ALA A 30 1.44 13.99 5.35
C ALA A 30 1.34 15.51 5.60
N ILE A 31 1.01 16.30 4.57
CA ILE A 31 0.96 17.77 4.67
C ILE A 31 -0.24 18.27 5.50
N PRO A 32 -1.48 17.78 5.31
CA PRO A 32 -2.61 18.28 6.08
C PRO A 32 -2.47 18.16 7.61
N PRO A 33 -2.05 17.02 8.19
CA PRO A 33 -1.93 16.92 9.65
C PRO A 33 -0.85 17.85 10.21
N THR A 34 0.26 18.07 9.50
CA THR A 34 1.30 19.00 9.96
C THR A 34 0.84 20.45 9.90
N LEU A 35 0.10 20.84 8.85
CA LEU A 35 -0.50 22.17 8.75
C LEU A 35 -1.55 22.42 9.85
N ILE A 36 -2.38 21.42 10.17
CA ILE A 36 -3.38 21.53 11.25
C ILE A 36 -2.67 21.73 12.59
N ILE A 37 -1.62 20.96 12.88
CA ILE A 37 -0.84 21.08 14.11
C ILE A 37 -0.17 22.45 14.23
N PHE A 38 0.38 22.97 13.12
CA PHE A 38 1.05 24.27 13.09
C PHE A 38 0.08 25.46 13.18
N SER A 39 -1.18 25.28 12.74
CA SER A 39 -2.22 26.32 12.80
C SER A 39 -2.82 26.48 14.20
N LEU A 40 -2.49 25.60 15.16
CA LEU A 40 -2.98 25.68 16.52
C LEU A 40 -2.21 26.77 17.30
N PRO A 41 -2.90 27.74 17.94
CA PRO A 41 -2.24 28.86 18.61
C PRO A 41 -1.46 28.46 19.86
N ASN A 42 -1.77 27.30 20.45
CA ASN A 42 -1.18 26.83 21.70
C ASN A 42 -0.45 25.50 21.49
N ALA A 43 0.87 25.49 21.70
CA ALA A 43 1.70 24.30 21.60
C ALA A 43 1.26 23.17 22.55
N GLY A 44 0.74 23.50 23.74
CA GLY A 44 0.23 22.48 24.69
C GLY A 44 -0.99 21.73 24.18
N ILE A 45 -1.93 22.44 23.51
CA ILE A 45 -3.12 21.82 22.91
C ILE A 45 -2.70 21.00 21.69
N ALA A 46 -1.76 21.52 20.89
CA ALA A 46 -1.20 20.78 19.77
C ALA A 46 -0.60 19.43 20.21
N PHE A 47 0.12 19.39 21.33
CA PHE A 47 0.71 18.15 21.84
C PHE A 47 -0.35 17.13 22.30
N LEU A 48 -1.45 17.59 22.90
CA LEU A 48 -2.55 16.73 23.34
C LEU A 48 -3.37 16.17 22.17
N VAL A 49 -3.57 16.97 21.12
CA VAL A 49 -4.45 16.63 19.99
C VAL A 49 -3.69 15.94 18.85
N ALA A 50 -2.38 16.14 18.75
CA ALA A 50 -1.50 15.50 17.76
C ALA A 50 -1.67 13.97 17.64
N PRO A 51 -1.66 13.17 18.73
CA PRO A 51 -1.83 11.72 18.61
C PRO A 51 -3.22 11.34 18.07
N LEU A 52 -4.26 12.08 18.45
CA LEU A 52 -5.62 11.83 17.97
C LEU A 52 -5.75 12.14 16.47
N ILE A 53 -5.18 13.26 16.02
CA ILE A 53 -5.11 13.62 14.59
C ILE A 53 -4.33 12.53 13.83
N ALA A 54 -3.19 12.09 14.34
CA ALA A 54 -2.37 11.07 13.69
C ALA A 54 -3.12 9.74 13.50
N ILE A 55 -3.90 9.30 14.49
CA ILE A 55 -4.71 8.08 14.40
C ILE A 55 -5.82 8.23 13.34
N VAL A 56 -6.56 9.35 13.35
CA VAL A 56 -7.63 9.61 12.39
C VAL A 56 -7.07 9.65 10.96
N TYR A 57 -5.95 10.32 10.75
CA TYR A 57 -5.30 10.39 9.44
C TYR A 57 -4.71 9.05 9.00
N ALA A 58 -4.15 8.25 9.91
CA ALA A 58 -3.67 6.91 9.60
C ALA A 58 -4.81 5.96 9.18
N LEU A 59 -5.99 6.10 9.78
CA LEU A 59 -7.19 5.38 9.37
C LEU A 59 -7.68 5.86 8.00
N ALA A 60 -7.75 7.18 7.79
CA ALA A 60 -8.19 7.77 6.53
C ALA A 60 -7.27 7.39 5.36
N SER A 61 -5.94 7.39 5.56
CA SER A 61 -4.98 6.98 4.54
C SER A 61 -5.12 5.49 4.21
N ALA A 62 -5.34 4.63 5.21
CA ALA A 62 -5.58 3.22 4.98
C ALA A 62 -6.86 2.96 4.17
N VAL A 63 -7.95 3.66 4.47
CA VAL A 63 -9.20 3.60 3.69
C VAL A 63 -8.98 4.10 2.26
N MET A 64 -8.24 5.20 2.10
CA MET A 64 -7.91 5.73 0.78
C MET A 64 -7.04 4.77 -0.03
N LEU A 65 -6.09 4.08 0.59
CA LEU A 65 -5.27 3.05 -0.05
C LEU A 65 -6.12 1.88 -0.54
N VAL A 66 -7.05 1.39 0.30
CA VAL A 66 -8.02 0.37 -0.08
C VAL A 66 -8.83 0.87 -1.28
N PHE A 67 -9.36 2.08 -1.22
CA PHE A 67 -10.11 2.68 -2.32
C PHE A 67 -9.31 2.76 -3.63
N ILE A 68 -8.04 3.19 -3.56
CA ILE A 68 -7.12 3.24 -4.70
C ILE A 68 -6.89 1.83 -5.26
N LYS A 69 -6.63 0.82 -4.42
CA LYS A 69 -6.47 -0.57 -4.88
C LYS A 69 -7.71 -1.02 -5.67
N TRP A 70 -8.89 -0.89 -5.07
CA TRP A 70 -10.12 -1.39 -5.67
C TRP A 70 -10.51 -0.63 -6.95
N THR A 71 -10.18 0.67 -7.03
CA THR A 71 -10.46 1.51 -8.20
C THR A 71 -9.46 1.27 -9.35
N VAL A 72 -8.16 1.16 -9.05
CA VAL A 72 -7.10 1.05 -10.05
C VAL A 72 -6.93 -0.40 -10.54
N LEU A 73 -7.00 -1.37 -9.62
CA LEU A 73 -6.59 -2.75 -9.87
C LEU A 73 -7.76 -3.74 -9.86
N GLY A 74 -8.74 -3.51 -9.00
CA GLY A 74 -9.86 -4.43 -8.77
C GLY A 74 -9.41 -5.78 -8.19
N LYS A 75 -10.12 -6.87 -8.51
CA LYS A 75 -9.70 -8.24 -8.21
C LYS A 75 -8.62 -8.70 -9.19
N LEU A 76 -7.46 -9.04 -8.65
CA LEU A 76 -6.34 -9.57 -9.41
C LEU A 76 -6.55 -11.06 -9.68
N ARG A 77 -6.62 -11.47 -10.95
CA ARG A 77 -6.64 -12.89 -11.30
C ARG A 77 -5.20 -13.42 -11.45
N PRO A 78 -4.89 -14.63 -10.97
CA PRO A 78 -3.62 -15.29 -11.27
C PRO A 78 -3.49 -15.48 -12.78
N GLY A 79 -2.38 -15.03 -13.35
CA GLY A 79 -2.12 -15.10 -14.79
C GLY A 79 -0.77 -14.49 -15.16
N SER A 80 -0.23 -14.88 -16.31
CA SER A 80 0.99 -14.29 -16.87
C SER A 80 0.63 -12.99 -17.58
N TYR A 81 1.05 -11.85 -17.02
CA TYR A 81 0.86 -10.53 -17.62
C TYR A 81 2.19 -10.08 -18.23
N GLY A 82 2.16 -9.65 -19.51
CA GLY A 82 3.33 -9.08 -20.14
C GLY A 82 3.79 -7.82 -19.40
N VAL A 83 5.10 -7.66 -19.22
CA VAL A 83 5.75 -6.55 -18.48
C VAL A 83 5.35 -5.16 -19.00
N TRP A 84 4.89 -5.10 -20.25
CA TRP A 84 4.49 -3.87 -20.95
C TRP A 84 2.96 -3.66 -21.01
N SER A 85 2.19 -4.42 -20.23
CA SER A 85 0.72 -4.30 -20.19
C SER A 85 0.25 -3.24 -19.20
N VAL A 86 -0.88 -2.58 -19.49
CA VAL A 86 -1.54 -1.63 -18.58
C VAL A 86 -1.82 -2.24 -17.20
N LYS A 87 -2.17 -3.54 -17.15
CA LYS A 87 -2.34 -4.29 -15.90
C LYS A 87 -1.07 -4.34 -15.04
N PHE A 88 0.11 -4.41 -15.66
CA PHE A 88 1.39 -4.37 -14.94
C PHE A 88 1.61 -2.98 -14.32
N ALA A 89 1.37 -1.92 -15.09
CA ALA A 89 1.44 -0.55 -14.58
C ALA A 89 0.47 -0.32 -13.41
N GLN A 90 -0.79 -0.78 -13.51
CA GLN A 90 -1.77 -0.72 -12.42
C GLN A 90 -1.28 -1.45 -11.16
N ARG A 91 -0.75 -2.68 -11.30
CA ARG A 91 -0.17 -3.44 -10.17
C ARG A 91 0.99 -2.68 -9.54
N TRP A 92 1.86 -2.12 -10.37
CA TRP A 92 3.02 -1.37 -9.92
C TRP A 92 2.61 -0.11 -9.16
N ILE A 93 1.62 0.66 -9.63
CA ILE A 93 1.07 1.84 -8.93
C ILE A 93 0.60 1.45 -7.53
N VAL A 94 -0.25 0.42 -7.43
CA VAL A 94 -0.79 -0.04 -6.16
C VAL A 94 0.33 -0.49 -5.23
N ARG A 95 1.30 -1.25 -5.74
CA ARG A 95 2.48 -1.70 -4.97
C ARG A 95 3.28 -0.52 -4.44
N GLN A 96 3.53 0.51 -5.25
CA GLN A 96 4.25 1.70 -4.78
C GLN A 96 3.45 2.52 -3.77
N CYS A 97 2.15 2.74 -4.00
CA CYS A 97 1.28 3.45 -3.06
C CYS A 97 1.25 2.74 -1.71
N CYS A 98 1.14 1.41 -1.75
CA CYS A 98 1.25 0.56 -0.58
C CYS A 98 2.60 0.76 0.12
N ARG A 99 3.73 0.51 -0.56
CA ARG A 99 5.07 0.69 0.03
C ARG A 99 5.26 2.07 0.66
N MET A 100 4.83 3.14 0.00
CA MET A 100 4.92 4.50 0.53
C MET A 100 4.05 4.69 1.77
N CYS A 101 2.80 4.21 1.75
CA CYS A 101 1.90 4.29 2.90
C CYS A 101 2.50 3.58 4.13
N PHE A 102 3.04 2.38 3.97
CA PHE A 102 3.59 1.62 5.11
C PHE A 102 4.96 2.12 5.58
N GLN A 103 5.78 2.66 4.69
CA GLN A 103 7.13 3.13 5.03
C GLN A 103 7.14 4.54 5.64
N TYR A 104 6.24 5.43 5.19
CA TYR A 104 6.25 6.86 5.55
C TYR A 104 5.09 7.31 6.45
N THR A 105 3.99 6.55 6.55
CA THR A 105 2.94 6.85 7.52
C THR A 105 3.25 6.21 8.88
N SER A 106 2.62 6.72 9.94
CA SER A 106 2.61 6.17 11.31
C SER A 106 2.34 4.66 11.41
N TRP A 107 1.84 4.04 10.33
CA TRP A 107 1.75 2.60 10.12
C TRP A 107 3.06 1.84 10.35
N ARG A 108 4.22 2.46 10.13
CA ARG A 108 5.51 1.85 10.43
C ARG A 108 5.64 1.43 11.89
N PHE A 109 5.05 2.19 12.81
CA PHE A 109 5.06 1.91 14.25
C PHE A 109 4.05 0.84 14.66
N MET A 110 3.08 0.51 13.79
CA MET A 110 2.06 -0.52 14.01
C MET A 110 2.38 -1.83 13.28
N ASN A 111 3.61 -1.99 12.75
CA ASN A 111 4.06 -3.23 12.14
C ASN A 111 4.05 -4.37 13.18
N GLY A 112 3.26 -5.41 12.92
CA GLY A 112 3.13 -6.59 13.78
C GLY A 112 1.86 -6.67 14.63
N THR A 113 1.04 -5.60 14.67
CA THR A 113 -0.26 -5.62 15.36
C THR A 113 -1.33 -6.29 14.51
N GLU A 114 -2.32 -6.97 15.12
CA GLU A 114 -3.45 -7.61 14.42
C GLU A 114 -4.22 -6.64 13.50
N TYR A 115 -4.15 -5.34 13.77
CA TYR A 115 -4.74 -4.29 12.94
C TYR A 115 -4.16 -4.27 11.51
N MET A 116 -2.88 -4.56 11.36
CA MET A 116 -2.22 -4.70 10.06
C MET A 116 -2.79 -5.89 9.29
N SER A 117 -2.96 -7.03 9.96
CA SER A 117 -3.55 -8.24 9.36
C SER A 117 -4.98 -7.98 8.90
N MET A 118 -5.77 -7.21 9.65
CA MET A 118 -7.11 -6.81 9.26
C MET A 118 -7.11 -5.96 7.97
N LEU A 119 -6.18 -5.01 7.87
CA LEU A 119 -6.08 -4.18 6.68
C LEU A 119 -5.55 -4.92 5.46
N GLN A 120 -4.62 -5.87 5.65
CA GLN A 120 -4.18 -6.78 4.60
C GLN A 120 -5.33 -7.66 4.09
N ARG A 121 -6.25 -8.10 4.97
CA ARG A 121 -7.50 -8.76 4.55
C ARG A 121 -8.42 -7.85 3.74
N CYS A 122 -8.57 -6.58 4.12
CA CYS A 122 -9.31 -5.59 3.32
C CYS A 122 -8.65 -5.32 1.96
N LEU A 123 -7.33 -5.42 1.91
CA LEU A 123 -6.51 -5.41 0.70
C LEU A 123 -6.54 -6.76 -0.03
N GLY A 124 -7.41 -7.70 0.33
CA GLY A 124 -7.67 -8.94 -0.42
C GLY A 124 -6.80 -10.14 -0.08
N CYS A 125 -5.93 -10.05 0.93
CA CYS A 125 -5.11 -11.18 1.38
C CYS A 125 -5.94 -12.14 2.25
N ASN A 126 -5.82 -13.44 2.02
CA ASN A 126 -6.50 -14.45 2.82
C ASN A 126 -5.60 -14.88 3.99
N LEU A 127 -5.63 -14.11 5.07
CA LEU A 127 -4.90 -14.40 6.31
C LEU A 127 -5.77 -15.16 7.32
N GLY A 128 -5.33 -16.33 7.77
CA GLY A 128 -5.93 -17.06 8.88
C GLY A 128 -5.97 -16.26 10.20
N LYS A 129 -6.82 -16.65 11.15
CA LYS A 129 -6.86 -16.00 12.49
C LYS A 129 -5.50 -16.16 13.19
N GLY A 130 -5.01 -15.09 13.81
CA GLY A 130 -3.72 -15.07 14.52
C GLY A 130 -2.46 -14.99 13.66
N SER A 131 -2.57 -14.86 12.32
CA SER A 131 -1.40 -14.67 11.47
C SER A 131 -1.03 -13.19 11.30
N SER A 132 0.28 -12.93 11.26
CA SER A 132 0.86 -11.59 11.08
C SER A 132 1.95 -11.68 10.02
N ILE A 133 1.83 -10.85 8.98
CA ILE A 133 2.77 -10.79 7.86
C ILE A 133 3.32 -9.37 7.77
N LYS A 134 4.64 -9.24 7.71
CA LYS A 134 5.27 -7.93 7.45
C LYS A 134 4.97 -7.47 6.03
N PHE A 135 4.64 -6.19 5.89
CA PHE A 135 4.29 -5.59 4.60
C PHE A 135 5.40 -5.68 3.55
N GLU A 136 6.66 -5.66 3.99
CA GLU A 136 7.85 -5.81 3.13
C GLU A 136 7.93 -7.18 2.41
N CYS A 137 7.10 -8.15 2.84
CA CYS A 137 7.13 -9.52 2.35
C CYS A 137 6.02 -9.81 1.32
N VAL A 138 5.09 -8.87 1.10
CA VAL A 138 3.93 -9.11 0.22
C VAL A 138 3.88 -8.06 -0.87
N ASP A 139 4.16 -8.51 -2.09
CA ASP A 139 4.16 -7.67 -3.29
C ASP A 139 2.84 -7.79 -4.08
N ASP A 140 2.08 -8.88 -3.86
CA ASP A 140 0.80 -9.18 -4.50
C ASP A 140 -0.22 -9.69 -3.46
N PHE A 141 -0.86 -8.78 -2.73
CA PHE A 141 -1.79 -9.07 -1.62
C PHE A 141 -2.93 -10.04 -1.98
N ASP A 142 -3.43 -10.00 -3.21
CA ASP A 142 -4.56 -10.84 -3.68
C ASP A 142 -4.18 -12.31 -3.91
N LEU A 143 -2.89 -12.63 -3.96
CA LEU A 143 -2.37 -13.97 -4.28
C LEU A 143 -1.73 -14.66 -3.08
N VAL A 144 -1.71 -14.00 -1.91
CA VAL A 144 -1.12 -14.53 -0.69
C VAL A 144 -2.21 -15.18 0.17
N GLU A 145 -2.07 -16.49 0.36
CA GLU A 145 -2.80 -17.29 1.33
C GLU A 145 -1.86 -17.67 2.47
N VAL A 146 -2.27 -17.40 3.71
CA VAL A 146 -1.47 -17.74 4.90
C VAL A 146 -2.37 -18.41 5.92
N GLY A 147 -1.97 -19.61 6.35
CA GLY A 147 -2.66 -20.41 7.37
C GLY A 147 -2.85 -19.69 8.72
N SER A 148 -3.71 -20.22 9.58
CA SER A 148 -3.94 -19.68 10.92
C SER A 148 -2.73 -19.86 11.85
N ASN A 149 -2.46 -18.86 12.72
CA ASN A 149 -1.35 -18.82 13.70
C ASN A 149 0.09 -18.84 13.13
N SER A 150 0.30 -18.53 11.85
CA SER A 150 1.64 -18.40 11.28
C SER A 150 2.12 -16.94 11.29
N THR A 151 3.36 -16.72 11.74
CA THR A 151 4.02 -15.41 11.74
C THR A 151 5.13 -15.38 10.72
N LEU A 152 4.96 -14.60 9.65
CA LEU A 152 5.97 -14.43 8.61
C LEU A 152 6.77 -13.15 8.86
N ASN A 153 8.01 -13.32 9.33
CA ASN A 153 8.91 -12.24 9.72
C ASN A 153 10.00 -11.92 8.68
N GLY A 154 10.08 -12.69 7.59
CA GLY A 154 11.06 -12.56 6.50
C GLY A 154 10.40 -12.47 5.12
N ARG A 155 11.12 -11.91 4.14
CA ARG A 155 10.65 -11.69 2.76
C ARG A 155 10.38 -13.03 2.09
N VAL A 156 9.12 -13.29 1.72
CA VAL A 156 8.73 -14.55 1.08
C VAL A 156 8.66 -14.31 -0.42
N GLU A 157 9.46 -15.04 -1.19
CA GLU A 157 9.32 -15.05 -2.64
C GLU A 157 8.06 -15.87 -3.00
N PRO A 158 7.29 -15.47 -4.03
CA PRO A 158 6.00 -16.10 -4.37
C PRO A 158 6.04 -17.60 -4.69
N ALA A 159 7.22 -18.23 -4.70
CA ALA A 159 7.40 -19.67 -4.85
C ALA A 159 7.28 -20.47 -3.53
N ASP A 160 7.40 -19.83 -2.36
CA ASP A 160 7.44 -20.52 -1.05
C ASP A 160 6.08 -20.60 -0.33
N VAL A 161 5.01 -20.04 -0.91
CA VAL A 161 3.70 -19.93 -0.25
C VAL A 161 2.80 -21.11 -0.62
N SER A 162 3.19 -22.30 -0.19
CA SER A 162 2.29 -23.45 -0.03
C SER A 162 2.57 -24.11 1.32
N VAL A 163 2.22 -23.43 2.41
CA VAL A 163 2.30 -23.95 3.78
C VAL A 163 1.02 -23.61 4.53
#